data_AF-A0A9W5S2U4-F1
#
_entry.id   AF-A0A9W5S2U4-F1
#
_cell.length_a   1.000
_cell.length_b   1.000
_cell.length_c   1.000
_cell.angle_alpha   90.00
_cell.angle_beta   90.00
_cell.angle_gamma   90.00
#
_symmetry.space_group_name_H-M   'P 1'
#
loop_
_entity.id
_entity.type
_entity.pdbx_description
1 polymer ?
#
loop_
_entity_poly.entity_id
_entity_poly.type
_entity_poly.pdbx_seq_one_letter_code
_entity_poly.pdbx_strand_id
1 'polypeptide(L)'
;SHSTRADSRQVAEVLAAFNRKAGASARTEANVEALGAGAPVVVGGQQAGLLTGPLMVIHKAVSVINAANWAEKELGQKVVPIFWIAGEDHDWDEANHASVVTTGSGLRKLAVDREGKPRTSVSRTTLDQAVWNTVLGELADSLPDTAFKPELLEALKLAAASSATLTDMFARIMASLFANEGLVMMDADDPALRRLEAPMFIRMLENGRELERAYAASSSRLTGLGYALQVEPQPGCANLFVYRDPAVDPNAGRLAGERVLLYRQ
;
A
#
# COMPACT_ATOMS: atom_id res chain seq x y z
N SER A 1 -0.82 6.76 -31.65
CA SER A 1 -1.24 6.56 -30.25
C SER A 1 -0.38 5.45 -29.67
N HIS A 2 0.61 5.77 -28.85
CA HIS A 2 1.32 4.75 -28.08
C HIS A 2 0.45 4.41 -26.87
N SER A 3 0.14 3.13 -26.69
CA SER A 3 -0.63 2.65 -25.55
C SER A 3 0.15 2.98 -24.26
N THR A 4 -0.43 3.77 -23.35
CA THR A 4 0.14 3.99 -22.01
C THR A 4 -0.16 2.84 -21.05
N ARG A 5 -0.78 1.77 -21.54
CA ARG A 5 -1.07 0.59 -20.75
C ARG A 5 0.20 -0.27 -20.64
N ALA A 6 0.65 -0.51 -19.42
CA ALA A 6 1.70 -1.49 -19.14
C ALA A 6 1.28 -2.88 -19.63
N ASP A 7 2.26 -3.68 -20.06
CA ASP A 7 2.03 -5.08 -20.43
C ASP A 7 1.61 -5.88 -19.19
N SER A 8 0.49 -6.60 -19.28
CA SER A 8 -0.05 -7.38 -18.15
C SER A 8 0.91 -8.46 -17.68
N ARG A 9 1.74 -9.02 -18.57
CA ARG A 9 2.77 -10.01 -18.21
C ARG A 9 3.87 -9.38 -17.37
N GLN A 10 4.33 -8.19 -17.74
CA GLN A 10 5.34 -7.47 -16.95
C GLN A 10 4.80 -7.09 -15.57
N VAL A 11 3.54 -6.65 -15.49
CA VAL A 11 2.89 -6.39 -14.20
C VAL A 11 2.81 -7.67 -13.36
N ALA A 12 2.37 -8.78 -13.96
CA ALA A 12 2.29 -10.07 -13.28
C ALA A 12 3.65 -10.57 -12.77
N GLU A 13 4.73 -10.40 -13.54
CA GLU A 13 6.10 -10.76 -13.10
C GLU A 13 6.53 -9.99 -11.85
N VAL A 14 6.25 -8.67 -11.81
CA VAL A 14 6.53 -7.82 -10.64
C VAL A 14 5.70 -8.27 -9.43
N LEU A 15 4.39 -8.48 -9.62
CA LEU A 15 3.51 -8.91 -8.54
C LEU A 15 3.84 -10.32 -8.04
N ALA A 16 4.26 -11.25 -8.93
CA ALA A 16 4.70 -12.59 -8.54
C ALA A 16 5.93 -12.52 -7.62
N ALA A 17 6.89 -11.65 -7.93
CA ALA A 17 8.08 -11.48 -7.09
C ALA A 17 7.70 -10.92 -5.70
N PHE A 18 6.88 -9.88 -5.65
CA PHE A 18 6.43 -9.27 -4.40
C PHE A 18 5.64 -10.25 -3.52
N ASN A 19 4.66 -10.95 -4.11
CA ASN A 19 3.81 -11.89 -3.39
C ASN A 19 4.59 -13.13 -2.90
N ARG A 20 5.53 -13.65 -3.69
CA ARG A 20 6.42 -14.74 -3.22
C ARG A 20 7.23 -14.35 -1.99
N LYS A 21 7.80 -13.12 -1.99
CA LYS A 21 8.48 -12.58 -0.81
C LYS A 21 7.54 -12.53 0.40
N ALA A 22 6.28 -12.14 0.19
CA ALA A 22 5.25 -12.05 1.23
C ALA A 22 4.70 -13.42 1.71
N GLY A 23 5.02 -14.53 1.02
CA GLY A 23 4.51 -15.87 1.36
C GLY A 23 3.25 -16.26 0.59
N ALA A 24 3.21 -15.97 -0.72
CA ALA A 24 2.09 -16.29 -1.61
C ALA A 24 1.60 -17.74 -1.46
N SER A 25 0.28 -17.90 -1.46
CA SER A 25 -0.35 -19.21 -1.61
C SER A 25 -0.39 -19.62 -3.09
N ALA A 26 -0.61 -20.91 -3.35
CA ALA A 26 -0.85 -21.40 -4.71
C ALA A 26 -2.02 -20.69 -5.42
N ARG A 27 -3.02 -20.21 -4.67
CA ARG A 27 -4.14 -19.45 -5.22
C ARG A 27 -3.74 -18.03 -5.61
N THR A 28 -2.91 -17.38 -4.81
CA THR A 28 -2.34 -16.06 -5.16
C THR A 28 -1.48 -16.17 -6.42
N GLU A 29 -0.65 -17.20 -6.54
CA GLU A 29 0.17 -17.44 -7.74
C GLU A 29 -0.69 -17.66 -8.99
N ALA A 30 -1.72 -18.51 -8.90
CA ALA A 30 -2.64 -18.73 -10.02
C ALA A 30 -3.38 -17.43 -10.44
N ASN A 31 -3.71 -16.57 -9.48
CA ASN A 31 -4.31 -15.26 -9.76
C ASN A 31 -3.32 -14.31 -10.44
N VAL A 32 -2.04 -14.33 -10.07
CA VAL A 32 -0.99 -13.57 -10.76
C VAL A 32 -0.76 -14.08 -12.18
N GLU A 33 -0.77 -15.40 -12.40
CA GLU A 33 -0.71 -15.99 -13.75
C GLU A 33 -1.89 -15.56 -14.62
N ALA A 34 -3.12 -15.59 -14.06
CA ALA A 34 -4.33 -15.14 -14.76
C ALA A 34 -4.25 -13.65 -15.11
N LEU A 35 -3.73 -12.81 -14.22
CA LEU A 35 -3.45 -11.40 -14.51
C LEU A 35 -2.50 -11.27 -15.71
N GLY A 36 -1.41 -12.05 -15.74
CA GLY A 36 -0.46 -12.08 -16.85
C GLY A 36 -1.10 -12.48 -18.19
N ALA A 37 -2.09 -13.36 -18.15
CA ALA A 37 -2.92 -13.75 -19.28
C ALA A 37 -3.98 -12.71 -19.68
N GLY A 38 -4.09 -11.60 -18.95
CA GLY A 38 -4.99 -10.49 -19.26
C GLY A 38 -6.31 -10.50 -18.52
N ALA A 39 -6.44 -11.27 -17.43
CA ALA A 39 -7.65 -11.28 -16.61
C ALA A 39 -7.96 -9.87 -16.05
N PRO A 40 -9.24 -9.44 -16.07
CA PRO A 40 -9.66 -8.23 -15.38
C PRO A 40 -9.41 -8.31 -13.86
N VAL A 41 -9.35 -7.15 -13.22
CA VAL A 41 -9.03 -7.03 -11.79
C VAL A 41 -10.10 -6.23 -11.05
N VAL A 42 -10.25 -6.53 -9.76
CA VAL A 42 -10.86 -5.60 -8.79
C VAL A 42 -9.76 -5.14 -7.85
N VAL A 43 -9.60 -3.83 -7.73
CA VAL A 43 -8.55 -3.22 -6.89
C VAL A 43 -9.20 -2.43 -5.76
N GLY A 44 -8.71 -2.63 -4.55
CA GLY A 44 -8.94 -1.75 -3.41
C GLY A 44 -7.64 -1.58 -2.64
N GLY A 45 -7.56 -0.62 -1.73
CA GLY A 45 -6.29 -0.36 -1.04
C GLY A 45 -6.39 0.45 0.24
N GLN A 46 -5.27 0.46 0.95
CA GLN A 46 -5.00 1.26 2.14
C GLN A 46 -3.47 1.36 2.39
N GLN A 47 -3.04 2.29 3.23
CA GLN A 47 -1.67 2.31 3.78
C GLN A 47 -1.35 1.04 4.59
N ALA A 48 -0.06 0.71 4.66
CA ALA A 48 0.46 -0.41 5.44
C ALA A 48 0.56 -0.07 6.94
N GLY A 49 -0.59 -0.04 7.61
CA GLY A 49 -0.64 0.19 9.06
C GLY A 49 0.03 -0.94 9.86
N LEU A 50 0.67 -0.59 10.99
CA LEU A 50 1.23 -1.54 11.94
C LEU A 50 0.17 -2.60 12.31
N LEU A 51 0.57 -3.89 12.26
CA LEU A 51 -0.33 -5.02 12.52
C LEU A 51 -1.63 -4.98 11.70
N THR A 52 -1.55 -4.54 10.43
CA THR A 52 -2.65 -4.30 9.48
C THR A 52 -3.48 -3.04 9.71
N GLY A 53 -3.25 -2.30 10.80
CA GLY A 53 -3.97 -1.08 11.11
C GLY A 53 -5.44 -1.32 11.51
N PRO A 54 -6.35 -0.37 11.22
CA PRO A 54 -7.76 -0.49 11.59
C PRO A 54 -8.49 -1.66 10.89
N LEU A 55 -9.49 -2.24 11.55
CA LEU A 55 -10.30 -3.36 11.02
C LEU A 55 -10.93 -3.08 9.63
N MET A 56 -11.15 -1.82 9.28
CA MET A 56 -11.60 -1.40 7.95
C MET A 56 -10.70 -1.96 6.82
N VAL A 57 -9.40 -2.15 7.06
CA VAL A 57 -8.47 -2.76 6.09
C VAL A 57 -8.89 -4.18 5.73
N ILE A 58 -9.21 -4.99 6.74
CA ILE A 58 -9.69 -6.37 6.55
C ILE A 58 -11.03 -6.36 5.81
N HIS A 59 -11.94 -5.45 6.16
CA HIS A 59 -13.21 -5.30 5.44
C HIS A 59 -13.03 -4.88 3.98
N LYS A 60 -12.06 -4.01 3.67
CA LYS A 60 -11.72 -3.66 2.29
C LYS A 60 -11.20 -4.87 1.51
N ALA A 61 -10.30 -5.66 2.09
CA ALA A 61 -9.80 -6.87 1.45
C ALA A 61 -10.93 -7.88 1.16
N VAL A 62 -11.79 -8.15 2.15
CA VAL A 62 -12.99 -8.99 1.96
C VAL A 62 -13.90 -8.43 0.86
N SER A 63 -14.08 -7.12 0.81
CA SER A 63 -14.90 -6.47 -0.22
C SER A 63 -14.32 -6.63 -1.61
N VAL A 64 -13.00 -6.47 -1.77
CA VAL A 64 -12.29 -6.67 -3.04
C VAL A 64 -12.42 -8.11 -3.50
N ILE A 65 -12.21 -9.08 -2.61
CA ILE A 65 -12.35 -10.51 -2.90
C ILE A 65 -13.78 -10.84 -3.35
N ASN A 66 -14.78 -10.38 -2.60
CA ASN A 66 -16.18 -10.66 -2.91
C ASN A 66 -16.63 -9.98 -4.21
N ALA A 67 -16.17 -8.76 -4.47
CA ALA A 67 -16.44 -8.06 -5.72
C ALA A 67 -15.78 -8.74 -6.92
N ALA A 68 -14.55 -9.24 -6.78
CA ALA A 68 -13.90 -10.05 -7.81
C ALA A 68 -14.66 -11.35 -8.07
N ASN A 69 -15.04 -12.08 -7.01
CA ASN A 69 -15.81 -13.32 -7.12
C ASN A 69 -17.20 -13.10 -7.76
N TRP A 70 -17.86 -11.99 -7.45
CA TRP A 70 -19.12 -11.61 -8.09
C TRP A 70 -18.90 -11.30 -9.58
N ALA A 71 -17.93 -10.44 -9.91
CA ALA A 71 -17.62 -10.10 -11.28
C ALA A 71 -17.19 -11.32 -12.12
N GLU A 72 -16.47 -12.28 -11.53
CA GLU A 72 -16.09 -13.53 -12.18
C GLU A 72 -17.32 -14.37 -12.59
N LYS A 73 -18.35 -14.40 -11.73
CA LYS A 73 -19.62 -15.07 -12.05
C LYS A 73 -20.38 -14.36 -13.16
N GLU A 74 -20.46 -13.03 -13.10
CA GLU A 74 -21.21 -12.24 -14.10
C GLU A 74 -20.53 -12.24 -15.48
N LEU A 75 -19.20 -12.21 -15.51
CA LEU A 75 -18.42 -12.12 -16.75
C LEU A 75 -18.08 -13.49 -17.35
N GLY A 76 -18.29 -14.58 -16.60
CA GLY A 76 -17.92 -15.94 -17.03
C GLY A 76 -16.43 -16.13 -17.28
N GLN A 77 -15.57 -15.29 -16.67
CA GLN A 77 -14.12 -15.32 -16.81
C GLN A 77 -13.46 -14.93 -15.48
N LYS A 78 -12.22 -15.36 -15.27
CA LYS A 78 -11.45 -15.05 -14.05
C LYS A 78 -11.38 -13.55 -13.80
N VAL A 79 -11.61 -13.12 -12.55
CA VAL A 79 -11.36 -11.75 -12.09
C VAL A 79 -10.44 -11.79 -10.88
N VAL A 80 -9.33 -11.05 -10.93
CA VAL A 80 -8.27 -11.12 -9.92
C VAL A 80 -8.47 -10.05 -8.83
N PRO A 81 -8.57 -10.43 -7.55
CA PRO A 81 -8.62 -9.48 -6.44
C PRO A 81 -7.21 -8.96 -6.12
N ILE A 82 -7.02 -7.64 -6.18
CA ILE A 82 -5.75 -6.97 -5.86
C ILE A 82 -5.95 -6.03 -4.68
N PHE A 83 -5.10 -6.17 -3.66
CA PHE A 83 -4.96 -5.20 -2.58
C PHE A 83 -3.76 -4.29 -2.83
N TRP A 84 -4.05 -3.03 -3.18
CA TRP A 84 -3.08 -1.96 -3.34
C TRP A 84 -2.62 -1.46 -1.97
N ILE A 85 -1.34 -1.67 -1.67
CA ILE A 85 -0.69 -1.12 -0.49
C ILE A 85 -0.18 0.27 -0.85
N ALA A 86 -0.69 1.31 -0.18
CA ALA A 86 -0.24 2.69 -0.37
C ALA A 86 1.14 2.92 0.31
N GLY A 87 2.11 2.07 0.01
CA GLY A 87 3.44 2.07 0.61
C GLY A 87 4.31 3.25 0.16
N GLU A 88 3.88 3.97 -0.87
CA GLU A 88 4.48 5.20 -1.40
C GLU A 88 4.22 6.45 -0.55
N ASP A 89 3.25 6.36 0.36
CA ASP A 89 2.91 7.47 1.24
C ASP A 89 4.00 7.66 2.30
N HIS A 90 4.19 8.90 2.70
CA HIS A 90 5.17 9.37 3.68
C HIS A 90 4.55 9.70 5.03
N ASP A 91 3.23 9.56 5.18
CA ASP A 91 2.54 9.72 6.45
C ASP A 91 2.82 8.53 7.38
N TRP A 92 4.01 8.55 7.97
CA TRP A 92 4.44 7.55 8.94
C TRP A 92 3.57 7.57 10.18
N ASP A 93 3.14 8.74 10.63
CA ASP A 93 2.41 8.89 11.89
C ASP A 93 1.00 8.27 11.81
N GLU A 94 0.41 8.22 10.61
CA GLU A 94 -0.81 7.47 10.36
C GLU A 94 -0.57 5.94 10.37
N ALA A 95 0.52 5.47 9.77
CA ALA A 95 0.79 4.04 9.61
C ALA A 95 1.43 3.36 10.83
N ASN A 96 2.15 4.09 11.68
CA ASN A 96 3.07 3.51 12.66
C ASN A 96 2.43 2.91 13.91
N HIS A 97 1.10 2.82 13.98
CA HIS A 97 0.42 2.42 15.20
C HIS A 97 -0.81 1.54 14.98
N ALA A 98 -1.16 0.81 16.02
CA ALA A 98 -2.37 -0.01 16.09
C ALA A 98 -3.01 0.13 17.48
N SER A 99 -4.34 0.05 17.54
CA SER A 99 -5.07 -0.02 18.81
C SER A 99 -5.50 -1.45 19.09
N VAL A 100 -5.13 -1.96 20.26
CA VAL A 100 -5.40 -3.34 20.69
C VAL A 100 -6.33 -3.32 21.90
N VAL A 101 -7.34 -4.19 21.89
CA VAL A 101 -8.25 -4.37 23.03
C VAL A 101 -7.55 -5.19 24.11
N THR A 102 -7.56 -4.70 25.35
CA THR A 102 -6.92 -5.34 26.49
C THR A 102 -7.91 -6.16 27.33
N THR A 103 -7.40 -7.01 28.21
CA THR A 103 -8.15 -7.86 29.16
C THR A 103 -9.17 -7.11 30.02
N GLY A 104 -9.02 -5.80 30.21
CA GLY A 104 -9.86 -4.96 31.07
C GLY A 104 -10.86 -4.05 30.34
N SER A 105 -11.15 -4.29 29.05
CA SER A 105 -11.98 -3.42 28.18
C SER A 105 -11.31 -2.10 27.74
N GLY A 106 -10.01 -1.96 27.97
CA GLY A 106 -9.24 -0.79 27.54
C GLY A 106 -8.71 -0.93 26.12
N LEU A 107 -8.42 0.20 25.47
CA LEU A 107 -7.61 0.22 24.25
C LEU A 107 -6.18 0.62 24.61
N ARG A 108 -5.21 -0.19 24.19
CA ARG A 108 -3.79 0.18 24.21
C ARG A 108 -3.35 0.54 22.80
N LYS A 109 -2.73 1.71 22.65
CA LYS A 109 -2.04 2.09 21.41
C LYS A 109 -0.64 1.49 21.44
N LEU A 110 -0.33 0.63 20.48
CA LEU A 110 1.02 0.17 20.17
C LEU A 110 1.55 1.05 19.05
N ALA A 111 2.81 1.48 19.12
CA ALA A 111 3.41 2.33 18.11
C ALA A 111 4.88 2.00 17.88
N VAL A 112 5.36 2.26 16.67
CA VAL A 112 6.78 2.16 16.31
C VAL A 112 7.32 3.52 15.90
N ASP A 113 8.49 3.90 16.42
CA ASP A 113 9.17 5.12 15.99
C ASP A 113 9.98 4.83 14.71
N ARG A 114 10.15 5.87 13.91
CA ARG A 114 11.08 5.90 12.78
C ARG A 114 12.53 6.11 13.23
N GLU A 115 12.78 6.45 14.49
CA GLU A 115 14.10 6.61 15.12
C GLU A 115 15.01 7.64 14.40
N GLY A 116 14.45 8.79 14.03
CA GLY A 116 15.22 9.87 13.39
C GLY A 116 15.69 9.57 11.95
N LYS A 117 15.25 8.47 11.33
CA LYS A 117 15.49 8.20 9.89
C LYS A 117 14.82 9.29 9.02
N PRO A 118 15.26 9.50 7.76
CA PRO A 118 14.71 10.53 6.88
C PRO A 118 13.20 10.35 6.62
N ARG A 119 12.51 11.44 6.23
CA ARG A 119 11.09 11.40 5.80
C ARG A 119 10.97 10.74 4.41
N THR A 120 11.05 9.42 4.38
CA THR A 120 10.79 8.59 3.19
C THR A 120 9.38 8.00 3.24
N SER A 121 9.02 7.17 2.25
CA SER A 121 7.76 6.44 2.27
C SER A 121 7.76 5.28 3.27
N VAL A 122 6.57 4.77 3.57
CA VAL A 122 6.38 3.59 4.44
C VAL A 122 7.15 2.37 3.91
N SER A 123 7.16 2.15 2.59
CA SER A 123 7.87 1.03 1.96
C SER A 123 9.40 1.19 1.92
N ARG A 124 9.93 2.39 2.16
CA ARG A 124 11.37 2.68 2.21
C ARG A 124 11.90 2.88 3.62
N THR A 125 11.02 2.96 4.61
CA THR A 125 11.38 3.15 6.02
C THR A 125 11.67 1.80 6.65
N THR A 126 12.96 1.51 6.89
CA THR A 126 13.36 0.27 7.53
C THR A 126 13.16 0.31 9.03
N LEU A 127 12.83 -0.84 9.62
CA LEU A 127 12.73 -1.08 11.06
C LEU A 127 13.71 -2.17 11.46
N ASP A 128 14.38 -1.95 12.59
CA ASP A 128 15.35 -2.90 13.11
C ASP A 128 14.63 -4.03 13.83
N GLN A 129 15.21 -5.23 13.87
CA GLN A 129 14.53 -6.39 14.47
C GLN A 129 14.22 -6.20 15.96
N ALA A 130 14.98 -5.36 16.67
CA ALA A 130 14.69 -4.98 18.04
C ALA A 130 13.33 -4.26 18.18
N VAL A 131 12.98 -3.39 17.22
CA VAL A 131 11.69 -2.67 17.21
C VAL A 131 10.54 -3.66 17.09
N TRP A 132 10.67 -4.64 16.18
CA TRP A 132 9.67 -5.70 16.04
C TRP A 132 9.51 -6.55 17.30
N ASN A 133 10.62 -6.93 17.93
CA ASN A 133 10.58 -7.72 19.16
C ASN A 133 9.88 -6.96 20.29
N THR A 134 10.16 -5.66 20.44
CA THR A 134 9.51 -4.80 21.43
C THR A 134 8.01 -4.73 21.20
N VAL A 135 7.55 -4.38 19.99
CA VAL A 135 6.12 -4.21 19.73
C VAL A 135 5.33 -5.52 19.82
N LEU A 136 5.93 -6.65 19.44
CA LEU A 136 5.32 -7.98 19.61
C LEU A 136 5.28 -8.42 21.07
N GLY A 137 6.26 -8.03 21.89
CA GLY A 137 6.23 -8.21 23.34
C GLY A 137 5.09 -7.41 23.96
N GLU A 138 4.95 -6.13 23.61
CA GLU A 138 3.85 -5.30 24.09
C GLU A 138 2.46 -5.82 23.65
N LEU A 139 2.36 -6.34 22.42
CA LEU A 139 1.16 -7.01 21.95
C LEU A 139 0.84 -8.24 22.80
N ALA A 140 1.84 -9.09 23.07
CA ALA A 140 1.68 -10.28 23.89
C ALA A 140 1.20 -9.93 25.31
N ASP A 141 1.74 -8.88 25.91
CA ASP A 141 1.32 -8.42 27.25
C ASP A 141 -0.10 -7.84 27.27
N SER A 142 -0.57 -7.34 26.13
CA SER A 142 -1.87 -6.68 26.02
C SER A 142 -3.03 -7.63 25.76
N LEU A 143 -2.77 -8.72 25.04
CA LEU A 143 -3.79 -9.68 24.64
C LEU A 143 -4.17 -10.64 25.77
N PRO A 144 -5.46 -11.01 25.92
CA PRO A 144 -5.89 -12.03 26.86
C PRO A 144 -5.26 -13.39 26.55
N ASP A 145 -4.97 -14.17 27.58
CA ASP A 145 -4.51 -15.54 27.40
C ASP A 145 -5.65 -16.41 26.88
N THR A 146 -5.49 -16.88 25.65
CA THR A 146 -6.43 -17.77 24.95
C THR A 146 -5.65 -18.90 24.30
N ALA A 147 -6.33 -19.98 23.93
CA ALA A 147 -5.72 -21.09 23.19
C ALA A 147 -5.11 -20.67 21.84
N PHE A 148 -5.57 -19.55 21.26
CA PHE A 148 -5.13 -19.04 19.96
C PHE A 148 -3.92 -18.09 20.05
N LYS A 149 -3.68 -17.48 21.23
CA LYS A 149 -2.63 -16.47 21.43
C LYS A 149 -1.22 -16.99 21.08
N PRO A 150 -0.81 -18.20 21.47
CA PRO A 150 0.53 -18.70 21.13
C PRO A 150 0.76 -18.81 19.62
N GLU A 151 -0.18 -19.40 18.89
CA GLU A 151 -0.08 -19.58 17.43
C GLU A 151 -0.05 -18.23 16.69
N LEU A 152 -0.90 -17.28 17.09
CA LEU A 152 -0.90 -15.92 16.54
C LEU A 152 0.45 -15.23 16.74
N LEU A 153 1.00 -15.27 17.97
CA LEU A 153 2.26 -14.60 18.27
C LEU A 153 3.43 -15.23 17.51
N GLU A 154 3.46 -16.56 17.37
CA GLU A 154 4.50 -17.23 16.58
C GLU A 154 4.40 -16.87 15.08
N ALA A 155 3.19 -16.85 14.51
CA ALA A 155 2.99 -16.41 13.13
C ALA A 155 3.47 -14.95 12.91
N LEU A 156 3.18 -14.05 13.84
CA LEU A 156 3.64 -12.66 13.78
C LEU A 156 5.16 -12.54 13.94
N LYS A 157 5.78 -13.32 14.82
CA LYS A 157 7.26 -13.34 14.97
C LYS A 157 7.94 -13.82 13.69
N LEU A 158 7.42 -14.88 13.07
CA LEU A 158 7.93 -15.40 11.79
C LEU A 158 7.81 -14.35 10.67
N ALA A 159 6.67 -13.67 10.60
CA ALA A 159 6.48 -12.58 9.64
C ALA A 159 7.45 -11.42 9.89
N ALA A 160 7.61 -11.00 11.15
CA ALA A 160 8.50 -9.91 11.53
C ALA A 160 9.97 -10.21 11.21
N ALA A 161 10.43 -11.43 11.48
CA ALA A 161 11.82 -11.85 11.22
C ALA A 161 12.25 -11.71 9.75
N SER A 162 11.29 -11.66 8.82
CA SER A 162 11.53 -11.49 7.39
C SER A 162 11.00 -10.15 6.85
N SER A 163 10.73 -9.18 7.72
CA SER A 163 10.16 -7.87 7.37
C SER A 163 11.10 -6.74 7.70
N ALA A 164 11.52 -6.01 6.67
CA ALA A 164 12.35 -4.82 6.86
C ALA A 164 11.50 -3.57 7.10
N THR A 165 10.24 -3.54 6.66
CA THR A 165 9.36 -2.35 6.68
C THR A 165 7.96 -2.70 7.17
N LEU A 166 7.15 -1.68 7.47
CA LEU A 166 5.72 -1.89 7.76
C LEU A 166 5.00 -2.54 6.58
N THR A 167 5.37 -2.18 5.34
CA THR A 167 4.81 -2.78 4.12
C THR A 167 5.11 -4.27 4.03
N ASP A 168 6.34 -4.69 4.33
CA ASP A 168 6.70 -6.12 4.34
C ASP A 168 5.85 -6.89 5.35
N MET A 169 5.76 -6.37 6.59
CA MET A 169 4.98 -7.01 7.66
C MET A 169 3.50 -7.07 7.31
N PHE A 170 2.95 -5.97 6.80
CA PHE A 170 1.56 -5.88 6.34
C PHE A 170 1.26 -6.91 5.26
N ALA A 171 2.08 -6.98 4.21
CA ALA A 171 1.88 -7.91 3.09
C ALA A 171 1.92 -9.37 3.56
N ARG A 172 2.81 -9.72 4.49
CA ARG A 172 2.91 -11.08 5.06
C ARG A 172 1.67 -11.46 5.88
N ILE A 173 1.19 -10.56 6.74
CA ILE A 173 -0.03 -10.80 7.53
C ILE A 173 -1.22 -10.98 6.58
N MET A 174 -1.40 -10.08 5.61
CA MET A 174 -2.51 -10.14 4.66
C MET A 174 -2.45 -11.39 3.78
N ALA A 175 -1.27 -11.77 3.28
CA ALA A 175 -1.09 -12.99 2.51
C ALA A 175 -1.44 -14.26 3.31
N SER A 176 -1.13 -14.28 4.60
CA SER A 176 -1.51 -15.38 5.51
C SER A 176 -3.03 -15.41 5.76
N LEU A 177 -3.63 -14.26 6.12
CA LEU A 177 -5.07 -14.16 6.41
C LEU A 177 -5.96 -14.52 5.21
N PHE A 178 -5.51 -14.19 4.00
CA PHE A 178 -6.28 -14.37 2.76
C PHE A 178 -5.68 -15.42 1.80
N ALA A 179 -4.90 -16.37 2.35
CA ALA A 179 -4.22 -17.39 1.57
C ALA A 179 -5.20 -18.26 0.76
N ASN A 180 -6.39 -18.52 1.29
CA ASN A 180 -7.41 -19.37 0.64
C ASN A 180 -8.23 -18.62 -0.42
N GLU A 181 -8.19 -17.30 -0.41
CA GLU A 181 -8.92 -16.41 -1.30
C GLU A 181 -8.06 -15.93 -2.47
N GLY A 182 -6.74 -16.12 -2.39
CA GLY A 182 -5.80 -15.77 -3.43
C GLY A 182 -5.64 -14.26 -3.63
N LEU A 183 -5.77 -13.47 -2.56
CA LEU A 183 -5.56 -12.02 -2.62
C LEU A 183 -4.15 -11.70 -3.13
N VAL A 184 -4.04 -10.84 -4.15
CA VAL A 184 -2.77 -10.40 -4.71
C VAL A 184 -2.39 -9.06 -4.10
N MET A 185 -1.23 -8.98 -3.47
CA MET A 185 -0.70 -7.74 -2.90
C MET A 185 0.07 -6.94 -3.97
N MET A 186 -0.11 -5.62 -3.98
CA MET A 186 0.57 -4.70 -4.90
C MET A 186 1.08 -3.50 -4.12
N ASP A 187 2.39 -3.39 -3.92
CA ASP A 187 3.01 -2.21 -3.29
C ASP A 187 3.22 -1.09 -4.31
N ALA A 188 2.59 0.06 -4.04
CA ALA A 188 2.69 1.26 -4.84
C ALA A 188 4.12 1.80 -5.00
N ASP A 189 5.02 1.54 -4.04
CA ASP A 189 6.40 2.00 -4.10
C ASP A 189 7.41 0.93 -4.55
N ASP A 190 6.93 -0.22 -5.04
CA ASP A 190 7.81 -1.26 -5.58
C ASP A 190 8.63 -0.70 -6.75
N PRO A 191 9.98 -0.71 -6.70
CA PRO A 191 10.81 -0.10 -7.74
C PRO A 191 10.63 -0.70 -9.13
N ALA A 192 10.27 -1.97 -9.24
CA ALA A 192 9.99 -2.60 -10.52
C ALA A 192 8.63 -2.18 -11.07
N LEU A 193 7.63 -2.02 -10.21
CA LEU A 193 6.34 -1.46 -10.60
C LEU A 193 6.49 0.00 -11.05
N ARG A 194 7.24 0.83 -10.31
CA ARG A 194 7.52 2.23 -10.68
C ARG A 194 8.12 2.40 -12.07
N ARG A 195 8.96 1.46 -12.51
CA ARG A 195 9.51 1.47 -13.87
C ARG A 195 8.43 1.26 -14.92
N LEU A 196 7.44 0.40 -14.66
CA LEU A 196 6.29 0.18 -15.54
C LEU A 196 5.34 1.40 -15.57
N GLU A 197 5.29 2.18 -14.49
CA GLU A 197 4.48 3.41 -14.39
C GLU A 197 5.09 4.61 -15.13
N ALA A 198 6.38 4.57 -15.48
CA ALA A 198 7.09 5.72 -16.06
C ALA A 198 6.40 6.37 -17.28
N PRO A 199 5.85 5.62 -18.27
CA PRO A 199 5.10 6.22 -19.38
C PRO A 199 3.85 6.99 -18.92
N MET A 200 3.20 6.55 -17.85
CA MET A 200 2.04 7.24 -17.28
C MET A 200 2.46 8.53 -16.58
N PHE A 201 3.56 8.52 -15.83
CA PHE A 201 4.11 9.74 -15.22
C PHE A 201 4.50 10.80 -16.26
N ILE A 202 5.14 10.39 -17.36
CA ILE A 202 5.46 11.28 -18.48
C ILE A 202 4.16 11.89 -19.05
N ARG A 203 3.14 11.06 -19.29
CA ARG A 203 1.85 11.54 -19.79
C ARG A 203 1.15 12.51 -18.84
N MET A 204 1.25 12.30 -17.52
CA MET A 204 0.70 13.22 -16.51
C MET A 204 1.42 14.57 -16.54
N LEU A 205 2.73 14.58 -16.74
CA LEU A 205 3.52 15.81 -16.89
C LEU A 205 3.16 16.57 -18.17
N GLU A 206 3.13 15.87 -19.32
CA GLU A 206 2.80 16.45 -20.62
C GLU A 206 1.38 17.04 -20.64
N ASN A 207 0.41 16.35 -20.02
CA ASN A 207 -1.00 16.77 -19.99
C ASN A 207 -1.37 17.52 -18.70
N GLY A 208 -0.40 18.03 -17.95
CA GLY A 208 -0.66 18.63 -16.63
C GLY A 208 -1.73 19.73 -16.66
N ARG A 209 -1.72 20.60 -17.69
CA ARG A 209 -2.72 21.68 -17.83
C ARG A 209 -4.14 21.15 -18.00
N GLU A 210 -4.30 20.04 -18.72
CA GLU A 210 -5.61 19.39 -18.87
C GLU A 210 -6.07 18.78 -17.54
N LEU A 211 -5.17 18.11 -16.82
CA LEU A 211 -5.44 17.53 -15.52
C LEU A 211 -5.88 18.61 -14.50
N GLU A 212 -5.20 19.76 -14.48
CA GLU A 212 -5.55 20.89 -13.61
C GLU A 212 -6.93 21.47 -13.93
N ARG A 213 -7.27 21.64 -15.22
CA ARG A 213 -8.61 22.06 -15.62
C ARG A 213 -9.68 21.04 -15.20
N ALA A 214 -9.39 19.75 -15.32
CA ALA A 214 -10.29 18.69 -14.90
C ALA A 214 -10.54 18.71 -13.38
N TYR A 215 -9.49 18.93 -12.57
CA TYR A 215 -9.64 19.14 -11.13
C TYR A 215 -10.49 20.37 -10.81
N ALA A 216 -10.17 21.53 -11.40
CA ALA A 216 -10.91 22.77 -11.15
C ALA A 216 -12.40 22.63 -11.52
N ALA A 217 -12.70 22.07 -12.69
CA ALA A 217 -14.07 21.83 -13.14
C ALA A 217 -14.82 20.86 -12.20
N SER A 218 -14.16 19.81 -11.73
CA SER A 218 -14.75 18.85 -10.80
C SER A 218 -15.00 19.47 -9.42
N SER A 219 -14.06 20.28 -8.92
CA SER A 219 -14.20 21.02 -7.67
C SER A 219 -15.36 22.01 -7.74
N SER A 220 -15.49 22.79 -8.82
CA SER A 220 -16.62 23.69 -9.03
C SER A 220 -17.96 22.96 -9.09
N ARG A 221 -17.99 21.76 -9.69
CA ARG A 221 -19.22 20.95 -9.74
C ARG A 221 -19.62 20.45 -8.36
N LEU A 222 -18.67 19.97 -7.55
CA LEU A 222 -18.94 19.50 -6.19
C LEU A 222 -19.44 20.63 -5.29
N THR A 223 -18.81 21.79 -5.32
CA THR A 223 -19.24 22.96 -4.53
C THR A 223 -20.58 23.50 -5.00
N GLY A 224 -20.84 23.51 -6.32
CA GLY A 224 -22.14 23.88 -6.88
C GLY A 224 -23.30 22.96 -6.46
N LEU A 225 -23.00 21.70 -6.10
CA LEU A 225 -23.95 20.74 -5.52
C LEU A 225 -24.05 20.84 -3.98
N GLY A 226 -23.31 21.75 -3.34
CA GLY A 226 -23.31 21.94 -1.89
C GLY A 226 -22.38 21.01 -1.12
N TYR A 227 -21.52 20.24 -1.78
CA TYR A 227 -20.53 19.39 -1.11
C TYR A 227 -19.26 20.16 -0.75
N ALA A 228 -18.69 19.85 0.42
CA ALA A 228 -17.37 20.33 0.82
C ALA A 228 -16.25 19.60 0.07
N LEU A 229 -15.25 20.34 -0.41
CA LEU A 229 -14.07 19.74 -1.03
C LEU A 229 -13.27 18.95 0.01
N GLN A 230 -12.86 17.74 -0.35
CA GLN A 230 -12.00 16.89 0.48
C GLN A 230 -10.51 17.04 0.12
N VAL A 231 -10.22 17.50 -1.10
CA VAL A 231 -8.88 17.77 -1.60
C VAL A 231 -8.92 19.12 -2.30
N GLU A 232 -8.11 20.06 -1.83
CA GLU A 232 -7.99 21.38 -2.43
C GLU A 232 -7.03 21.34 -3.62
N PRO A 233 -7.42 21.84 -4.82
CA PRO A 233 -6.50 21.99 -5.93
C PRO A 233 -5.38 22.97 -5.57
N GLN A 234 -4.13 22.57 -5.74
CA GLN A 234 -2.99 23.46 -5.60
C GLN A 234 -2.55 23.99 -6.98
N PRO A 235 -2.67 25.30 -7.25
CA PRO A 235 -2.25 25.89 -8.52
C PRO A 235 -0.79 25.58 -8.85
N GLY A 236 -0.51 25.22 -10.11
CA GLY A 236 0.84 24.89 -10.56
C GLY A 236 1.38 23.53 -10.06
N CYS A 237 0.60 22.75 -9.32
CA CYS A 237 1.00 21.42 -8.87
C CYS A 237 1.01 20.41 -10.04
N ALA A 238 2.06 19.60 -10.13
CA ALA A 238 2.14 18.49 -11.09
C ALA A 238 1.35 17.25 -10.63
N ASN A 239 0.86 17.24 -9.38
CA ASN A 239 0.23 16.09 -8.70
C ASN A 239 1.15 14.86 -8.68
N LEU A 240 2.45 15.10 -8.57
CA LEU A 240 3.49 14.09 -8.48
C LEU A 240 4.45 14.46 -7.37
N PHE A 241 5.04 13.46 -6.76
CA PHE A 241 6.10 13.62 -5.76
C PHE A 241 7.41 13.07 -6.32
N VAL A 242 8.51 13.68 -5.92
CA VAL A 242 9.87 13.23 -6.25
C VAL A 242 10.67 13.06 -4.98
N TYR A 243 11.52 12.03 -4.93
CA TYR A 243 12.56 11.95 -3.93
C TYR A 243 13.73 12.81 -4.38
N ARG A 244 14.20 13.73 -3.53
CA ARG A 244 15.34 14.60 -3.83
C ARG A 244 16.64 13.80 -3.84
N ASP A 245 17.02 13.26 -4.98
CA ASP A 245 18.30 12.60 -5.16
C ASP A 245 19.43 13.65 -5.27
N PRO A 246 20.41 13.68 -4.34
CA PRO A 246 21.53 14.61 -4.40
C PRO A 246 22.40 14.46 -5.66
N ALA A 247 22.37 13.29 -6.31
CA ALA A 247 23.09 13.05 -7.56
C ALA A 247 22.43 13.75 -8.77
N VAL A 248 21.14 14.09 -8.66
CA VAL A 248 20.34 14.69 -9.76
C VAL A 248 19.96 16.14 -9.43
N ASP A 249 19.76 16.46 -8.15
CA ASP A 249 19.49 17.80 -7.65
C ASP A 249 20.64 18.31 -6.76
N PRO A 250 21.59 19.08 -7.32
CA PRO A 250 22.70 19.63 -6.55
C PRO A 250 22.25 20.65 -5.48
N ASN A 251 20.99 21.10 -5.52
CA ASN A 251 20.39 21.98 -4.52
C ASN A 251 19.56 21.24 -3.48
N ALA A 252 19.58 19.90 -3.45
CA ALA A 252 18.81 19.10 -2.49
C ALA A 252 19.11 19.50 -1.03
N GLY A 253 20.37 19.83 -0.73
CA GLY A 253 20.79 20.36 0.56
C GLY A 253 20.27 19.52 1.73
N ARG A 254 19.55 20.16 2.66
CA ARG A 254 18.93 19.50 3.84
C ARG A 254 17.76 18.58 3.52
N LEU A 255 17.21 18.64 2.30
CA LEU A 255 16.07 17.84 1.85
C LEU A 255 16.53 16.58 1.07
N ALA A 256 17.83 16.29 1.05
CA ALA A 256 18.39 15.09 0.42
C ALA A 256 17.66 13.82 0.89
N GLY A 257 17.12 13.06 -0.06
CA GLY A 257 16.35 11.84 0.18
C GLY A 257 14.89 12.06 0.59
N GLU A 258 14.46 13.30 0.84
CA GLU A 258 13.07 13.60 1.19
C GLU A 258 12.14 13.55 -0.03
N ARG A 259 10.90 13.12 0.21
CA ARG A 259 9.80 13.16 -0.75
C ARG A 259 9.19 14.55 -0.78
N VAL A 260 9.21 15.22 -1.94
CA VAL A 260 8.68 16.58 -2.10
C VAL A 260 7.66 16.65 -3.24
N LEU A 261 6.69 17.55 -3.11
CA LEU A 261 5.70 17.80 -4.16
C LEU A 261 6.35 18.54 -5.34
N LEU A 262 6.07 18.08 -6.55
CA LEU A 262 6.56 18.68 -7.78
C LEU A 262 5.62 19.78 -8.25
N TYR A 263 6.18 20.96 -8.50
CA TYR A 263 5.50 22.09 -9.11
C TYR A 263 5.97 22.26 -10.55
N ARG A 264 5.07 22.69 -11.43
CA ARG A 264 5.40 23.07 -12.80
C ARG A 264 6.08 24.43 -12.78
N GLN A 265 7.09 24.60 -13.63
CA GLN A 265 7.68 25.90 -13.93
C GLN A 265 6.88 26.61 -15.03
#